data_AF-A0A353Z0X2-F1
#
_entry.id   AF-A0A353Z0X2-F1
#
_cell.length_a   1.000
_cell.length_b   1.000
_cell.length_c   1.000
_cell.angle_alpha   90.00
_cell.angle_beta   90.00
_cell.angle_gamma   90.00
#
_symmetry.space_group_name_H-M   'P 1'
#
loop_
_entity.id
_entity.type
_entity.pdbx_description
1 polymer ?
#
loop_
_entity_poly.entity_id
_entity_poly.type
_entity_poly.pdbx_seq_one_letter_code
_entity_poly.pdbx_strand_id
1 'polypeptide(L)'
;MPQGLVLKTTGSWYTVLSNGKKVNCRIKGKFRTKGIKTSTPVAVGDKVHFDVIKEDNTGIITKIDPRKNYIIRKATRFHHEAHLIAANIDQAFLMVTLKSPVTPLEFIDRFLLSAEMFFIEAKILINKTDLVDKDELNSFIEIYEKAGYECIPMCVPEFHGVEDVHQRMKGKLSLISGNSGVGKSSFIQAINPELNLKISEISDYHQSGKHTTPFSEIFEVTKD
;
A
#
# COMPACT_ATOMS: atom_id res chain seq x y z
N MET A 1 -7.50 -24.85 -11.69
CA MET A 1 -7.71 -24.08 -10.46
C MET A 1 -7.74 -22.61 -10.84
N PRO A 2 -8.81 -21.87 -10.51
CA PRO A 2 -8.84 -20.41 -10.63
C PRO A 2 -7.61 -19.76 -10.00
N GLN A 3 -7.10 -18.71 -10.63
CA GLN A 3 -6.05 -17.85 -10.09
C GLN A 3 -6.66 -16.48 -9.78
N GLY A 4 -6.19 -15.82 -8.72
CA GLY A 4 -6.63 -14.48 -8.41
C GLY A 4 -5.64 -13.68 -7.56
N LEU A 5 -5.94 -12.40 -7.41
CA LEU A 5 -5.18 -11.44 -6.61
C LEU A 5 -5.84 -11.27 -5.24
N VAL A 6 -5.08 -11.40 -4.16
CA VAL A 6 -5.58 -11.12 -2.81
C VAL A 6 -5.72 -9.61 -2.63
N LEU A 7 -6.96 -9.12 -2.54
CA LEU A 7 -7.26 -7.69 -2.36
C LEU A 7 -7.29 -7.28 -0.88
N LYS A 8 -7.77 -8.15 0.01
CA LYS A 8 -7.99 -7.82 1.42
C LYS A 8 -7.69 -9.01 2.32
N THR A 9 -7.09 -8.73 3.47
CA THR A 9 -6.84 -9.70 4.53
C THR A 9 -7.65 -9.32 5.77
N THR A 10 -8.54 -10.19 6.24
CA THR A 10 -9.36 -9.97 7.45
C THR A 10 -9.35 -11.21 8.34
N GLY A 11 -8.42 -11.27 9.29
CA GLY A 11 -8.27 -12.43 10.18
C GLY A 11 -7.92 -13.70 9.39
N SER A 12 -8.81 -14.69 9.40
CA SER A 12 -8.66 -15.95 8.64
C SER A 12 -9.25 -15.91 7.23
N TRP A 13 -9.82 -14.78 6.82
CA TRP A 13 -10.46 -14.58 5.52
C TRP A 13 -9.64 -13.70 4.58
N TYR A 14 -9.70 -14.05 3.30
CA TYR A 14 -8.98 -13.38 2.22
C TYR A 14 -9.95 -13.08 1.09
N THR A 15 -10.11 -11.83 0.68
CA THR A 15 -10.91 -11.50 -0.50
C THR A 15 -10.01 -11.57 -1.72
N VAL A 16 -10.32 -12.48 -2.65
CA VAL A 16 -9.54 -12.74 -3.87
C VAL A 16 -10.32 -12.23 -5.07
N LEU A 17 -9.69 -11.40 -5.91
CA LEU A 17 -10.23 -10.99 -7.21
C LEU A 17 -9.80 -11.98 -8.28
N SER A 18 -10.77 -12.62 -8.92
CA SER A 18 -10.57 -13.60 -9.99
C SER A 18 -11.59 -13.36 -11.09
N ASN A 19 -11.15 -13.14 -12.33
CA ASN A 19 -12.02 -12.90 -13.50
C ASN A 19 -13.09 -11.81 -13.24
N GLY A 20 -12.70 -10.69 -12.64
CA GLY A 20 -13.60 -9.58 -12.30
C GLY A 20 -14.56 -9.84 -11.14
N LYS A 21 -14.49 -11.00 -10.49
CA LYS A 21 -15.35 -11.35 -9.34
C LYS A 21 -14.53 -11.47 -8.06
N LYS A 22 -15.06 -10.92 -6.98
CA LYS A 22 -14.50 -11.06 -5.63
C LYS A 22 -15.02 -12.36 -5.01
N VAL A 23 -14.11 -13.20 -4.52
CA VAL A 23 -14.41 -14.47 -3.84
C VAL A 23 -13.79 -14.43 -2.45
N ASN A 24 -14.56 -14.78 -1.42
CA ASN A 24 -14.04 -14.88 -0.07
C ASN A 24 -13.42 -16.25 0.14
N CYS A 25 -12.14 -16.27 0.47
CA CYS A 25 -11.33 -17.47 0.58
C CYS A 25 -10.76 -17.67 1.99
N ARG A 26 -10.45 -18.92 2.33
CA ARG A 26 -9.68 -19.34 3.51
C ARG A 26 -8.47 -20.16 3.11
N ILE A 27 -7.52 -20.34 4.01
CA ILE A 27 -6.41 -21.29 3.82
C ILE A 27 -6.75 -22.65 4.44
N LYS A 28 -6.33 -23.75 3.79
CA LYS A 28 -6.45 -25.10 4.36
C LYS A 28 -5.27 -25.38 5.30
N GLY A 29 -5.51 -25.33 6.61
CA GLY A 29 -4.50 -25.67 7.63
C GLY A 29 -3.32 -24.69 7.72
N LYS A 30 -2.20 -25.13 8.32
CA LYS A 30 -0.97 -24.32 8.42
C LYS A 30 -0.25 -24.32 7.07
N PHE A 31 -0.48 -23.29 6.25
CA PHE A 31 0.43 -22.94 5.17
C PHE A 31 1.82 -22.70 5.78
N ARG A 32 2.73 -23.66 5.62
CA ARG A 32 4.14 -23.48 5.99
C ARG A 32 4.87 -22.91 4.79
N THR A 33 4.97 -21.59 4.73
CA THR A 33 5.89 -20.93 3.80
C THR A 33 7.31 -21.39 4.14
N LYS A 34 8.01 -22.02 3.19
CA LYS A 34 9.39 -22.50 3.41
C LYS A 34 10.26 -21.31 3.84
N GLY A 35 10.82 -21.37 5.04
CA GLY A 35 11.86 -20.43 5.51
C GLY A 35 11.39 -19.22 6.33
N ILE A 36 10.10 -18.89 6.40
CA ILE A 36 9.62 -17.76 7.21
C ILE A 36 8.50 -18.23 8.16
N LYS A 37 8.76 -18.16 9.48
CA LYS A 37 7.71 -18.30 10.50
C LYS A 37 6.87 -17.03 10.50
N THR A 38 5.82 -17.00 9.68
CA THR A 38 4.85 -15.89 9.62
C THR A 38 3.52 -16.32 10.19
N SER A 39 2.95 -15.50 11.07
CA SER A 39 1.58 -15.66 11.59
C SER A 39 0.51 -15.45 10.50
N THR A 40 0.84 -14.70 9.44
CA THR A 40 0.00 -14.44 8.27
C THR A 40 0.68 -14.93 6.98
N PRO A 41 0.42 -16.16 6.51
CA PRO A 41 1.12 -16.72 5.36
C PRO A 41 0.73 -16.06 4.02
N VAL A 42 -0.50 -15.53 3.95
CA VAL A 42 -1.05 -14.84 2.77
C VAL A 42 -1.13 -13.34 3.07
N ALA A 43 -0.62 -12.54 2.14
CA ALA A 43 -0.60 -11.08 2.19
C ALA A 43 -1.46 -10.49 1.07
N VAL A 44 -1.83 -9.22 1.23
CA VAL A 44 -2.45 -8.46 0.15
C VAL A 44 -1.46 -8.30 -1.01
N GLY A 45 -1.94 -8.43 -2.25
CA GLY A 45 -1.09 -8.45 -3.44
C GLY A 45 -0.53 -9.83 -3.80
N ASP A 46 -0.75 -10.86 -2.98
CA ASP A 46 -0.40 -12.23 -3.37
C ASP A 46 -1.24 -12.70 -4.56
N LYS A 47 -0.58 -13.37 -5.52
CA LYS A 47 -1.25 -14.15 -6.57
C LYS A 47 -1.44 -15.57 -6.03
N VAL A 48 -2.68 -16.04 -6.04
CA VAL A 48 -3.04 -17.32 -5.40
C VAL A 48 -3.85 -18.20 -6.33
N HIS A 49 -3.73 -19.51 -6.15
CA HIS A 49 -4.66 -20.49 -6.68
C HIS A 49 -5.61 -20.94 -5.58
N PHE A 50 -6.87 -21.15 -5.93
CA PHE A 50 -7.89 -21.59 -4.99
C PHE A 50 -8.90 -22.53 -5.64
N ASP A 51 -9.54 -23.38 -4.83
CA ASP A 51 -10.67 -24.21 -5.22
C ASP A 51 -11.97 -23.58 -4.72
N VAL A 52 -12.99 -23.53 -5.58
CA VAL A 52 -14.30 -22.96 -5.24
C VAL A 52 -15.17 -24.03 -4.59
N ILE A 53 -15.72 -23.71 -3.43
CA ILE A 53 -16.74 -24.50 -2.74
C ILE A 53 -18.10 -24.00 -3.24
N LYS A 54 -18.76 -24.83 -4.07
CA LYS A 54 -20.01 -24.46 -4.75
C LYS A 54 -21.18 -24.18 -3.80
N GLU A 55 -21.18 -24.78 -2.62
CA GLU A 55 -22.27 -24.69 -1.65
C GLU A 55 -22.34 -23.32 -0.97
N ASP A 56 -21.19 -22.67 -0.71
CA ASP A 56 -21.11 -21.42 0.08
C ASP A 56 -20.59 -20.22 -0.71
N ASN A 57 -20.30 -20.38 -2.01
CA ASN A 57 -19.64 -19.36 -2.85
C ASN A 57 -18.32 -18.85 -2.23
N THR A 58 -17.62 -19.72 -1.48
CA THR A 58 -16.32 -19.45 -0.85
C THR A 58 -15.20 -20.23 -1.56
N GLY A 59 -13.95 -19.84 -1.29
CA GLY A 59 -12.78 -20.53 -1.84
C GLY A 59 -11.83 -21.07 -0.77
N ILE A 60 -11.04 -22.08 -1.14
CA ILE A 60 -9.88 -22.51 -0.35
C ILE A 60 -8.62 -22.22 -1.15
N ILE A 61 -7.77 -21.33 -0.65
CA ILE A 61 -6.44 -21.08 -1.20
C ILE A 61 -5.60 -22.34 -1.03
N THR A 62 -5.09 -22.86 -2.14
CA THR A 62 -4.30 -24.09 -2.21
C THR A 62 -2.83 -23.83 -2.54
N LYS A 63 -2.52 -22.70 -3.16
CA LYS A 63 -1.15 -22.30 -3.50
C LYS A 63 -1.01 -20.78 -3.56
N ILE A 64 0.17 -20.29 -3.16
CA ILE A 64 0.61 -18.90 -3.35
C ILE A 64 1.74 -18.94 -4.37
N ASP A 65 1.68 -18.07 -5.38
CA ASP A 65 2.75 -17.94 -6.37
C ASP A 65 3.99 -17.25 -5.78
N PRO A 66 5.19 -17.45 -6.37
CA PRO A 66 6.40 -16.77 -5.93
C PRO A 66 6.22 -15.25 -5.91
N ARG A 67 6.69 -14.62 -4.83
CA ARG A 67 6.64 -13.16 -4.67
C ARG A 67 7.85 -12.53 -5.32
N LYS A 68 7.67 -11.43 -6.05
CA LYS A 68 8.80 -10.59 -6.51
C LYS A 68 9.37 -9.72 -5.39
N ASN A 69 8.52 -9.29 -4.46
CA ASN A 69 8.88 -8.55 -3.26
C ASN A 69 7.77 -8.69 -2.20
N TYR A 70 8.06 -8.26 -0.98
CA TYR A 70 7.12 -8.25 0.13
C TYR A 70 7.51 -7.24 1.19
N ILE A 71 6.51 -6.73 1.92
CA ILE A 71 6.69 -5.82 3.06
C ILE A 71 6.36 -6.59 4.34
N ILE A 72 7.29 -6.56 5.29
CA ILE A 72 7.11 -7.14 6.62
C ILE A 72 7.12 -6.06 7.71
N ARG A 73 6.33 -6.30 8.75
CA ARG A 73 6.41 -5.56 10.01
C ARG A 73 6.75 -6.52 11.14
N LYS A 74 7.72 -6.14 11.98
CA LYS A 74 8.02 -6.89 13.21
C LYS A 74 6.80 -6.85 14.13
N ALA A 75 6.33 -8.01 14.58
CA ALA A 75 5.27 -8.07 15.57
C ALA A 75 5.74 -7.45 16.89
N THR A 76 4.91 -6.60 17.50
CA THR A 76 5.25 -5.89 18.75
C THR A 76 5.23 -6.81 19.98
N ARG A 77 4.59 -7.99 19.88
CA ARG A 77 4.39 -8.92 21.02
C ARG A 77 5.17 -10.23 20.91
N PHE A 78 5.59 -10.61 19.71
CA PHE A 78 6.31 -11.86 19.46
C PHE A 78 7.54 -11.55 18.62
N HIS A 79 8.70 -11.43 19.27
CA HIS A 79 9.98 -11.07 18.64
C HIS A 79 10.44 -12.02 17.52
N HIS A 80 9.75 -13.14 17.29
CA HIS A 80 10.12 -14.18 16.35
C HIS A 80 9.18 -14.35 15.15
N GLU A 81 8.10 -13.56 15.05
CA GLU A 81 7.15 -13.69 13.94
C GLU A 81 7.00 -12.36 13.19
N ALA A 82 7.42 -12.36 11.92
CA ALA A 82 7.20 -11.25 11.01
C ALA A 82 5.76 -11.32 10.46
N HIS A 83 5.07 -10.18 10.45
CA HIS A 83 3.76 -10.06 9.81
C HIS A 83 3.96 -9.57 8.39
N LEU A 84 3.57 -10.39 7.41
CA LEU A 84 3.52 -9.96 6.02
C LEU A 84 2.31 -9.04 5.84
N ILE A 85 2.58 -7.82 5.37
CA ILE A 85 1.57 -6.79 5.16
C ILE A 85 1.08 -6.84 3.72
N ALA A 86 2.02 -6.77 2.78
CA ALA A 86 1.74 -6.75 1.35
C ALA A 86 2.85 -7.45 0.56
N ALA A 87 2.53 -7.86 -0.66
CA ALA A 87 3.43 -8.52 -1.59
C ALA A 87 3.22 -8.03 -3.02
N ASN A 88 4.22 -8.24 -3.87
CA ASN A 88 4.18 -7.93 -5.31
C ASN A 88 3.87 -6.46 -5.63
N ILE A 89 4.32 -5.54 -4.78
CA ILE A 89 4.20 -4.10 -5.00
C ILE A 89 5.07 -3.71 -6.20
N ASP A 90 4.51 -2.97 -7.16
CA ASP A 90 5.25 -2.46 -8.32
C ASP A 90 6.03 -1.19 -7.99
N GLN A 91 5.43 -0.31 -7.19
CA GLN A 91 6.01 0.97 -6.83
C GLN A 91 5.43 1.50 -5.52
N ALA A 92 6.16 2.38 -4.86
CA ALA A 92 5.72 3.11 -3.69
C ALA A 92 5.71 4.61 -3.95
N PHE A 93 4.63 5.27 -3.56
CA PHE A 93 4.50 6.71 -3.51
C PHE A 93 4.50 7.17 -2.06
N LEU A 94 5.55 7.89 -1.67
CA LEU A 94 5.63 8.52 -0.37
C LEU A 94 5.11 9.95 -0.48
N MET A 95 3.90 10.18 0.05
CA MET A 95 3.34 11.52 0.14
C MET A 95 3.89 12.27 1.35
N VAL A 96 4.50 13.41 1.08
CA VAL A 96 5.12 14.31 2.05
C VAL A 96 4.55 15.71 1.89
N THR A 97 4.69 16.52 2.93
CA THR A 97 4.36 17.94 2.94
C THR A 97 5.49 18.68 3.64
N LEU A 98 5.91 19.81 3.07
CA LEU A 98 6.93 20.67 3.68
C LEU A 98 6.32 21.65 4.67
N LYS A 99 5.00 21.90 4.57
CA LYS A 99 4.22 22.69 5.53
C LYS A 99 2.85 22.06 5.81
N SER A 100 2.39 22.24 7.05
CA SER A 100 1.02 21.96 7.52
C SER A 100 0.46 20.57 7.18
N PRO A 101 0.94 19.46 7.79
CA PRO A 101 2.06 19.37 8.73
C PRO A 101 3.41 19.20 8.01
N VAL A 102 4.53 19.40 8.71
CA VAL A 102 5.85 19.07 8.14
C VAL A 102 6.08 17.56 8.24
N THR A 103 6.55 16.94 7.16
CA THR A 103 7.01 15.53 7.20
C THR A 103 8.47 15.50 7.65
N PRO A 104 8.81 14.83 8.77
CA PRO A 104 10.19 14.76 9.24
C PRO A 104 11.09 14.02 8.24
N LEU A 105 12.28 14.57 7.95
CA LEU A 105 13.24 13.95 7.02
C LEU A 105 13.61 12.52 7.44
N GLU A 106 13.79 12.26 8.73
CA GLU A 106 14.06 10.92 9.26
C GLU A 106 12.99 9.88 8.88
N PHE A 107 11.72 10.31 8.78
CA PHE A 107 10.64 9.43 8.34
C PHE A 107 10.76 9.13 6.85
N ILE A 108 11.09 10.14 6.05
CA ILE A 108 11.29 10.02 4.60
C ILE A 108 12.43 9.03 4.34
N ASP A 109 13.59 9.26 4.94
CA ASP A 109 14.79 8.44 4.71
C ASP A 109 14.58 6.99 5.15
N ARG A 110 13.92 6.76 6.30
CA ARG A 110 13.59 5.40 6.76
C ARG A 110 12.61 4.70 5.83
N PHE A 111 11.66 5.42 5.27
CA PHE A 111 10.71 4.86 4.32
C PHE A 111 11.42 4.47 3.02
N LEU A 112 12.21 5.38 2.44
CA LEU A 112 12.96 5.14 1.21
C LEU A 112 13.92 3.95 1.37
N LEU A 113 14.68 3.91 2.46
CA LEU A 113 15.56 2.79 2.78
C LEU A 113 14.79 1.46 2.90
N SER A 114 13.59 1.49 3.50
CA SER A 114 12.75 0.29 3.61
C SER A 114 12.23 -0.17 2.25
N ALA A 115 11.82 0.75 1.38
CA ALA A 115 11.36 0.43 0.04
C ALA A 115 12.48 -0.24 -0.78
N GLU A 116 13.70 0.32 -0.73
CA GLU A 116 14.90 -0.26 -1.36
C GLU A 116 15.25 -1.65 -0.82
N MET A 117 15.23 -1.84 0.51
CA MET A 117 15.46 -3.15 1.13
C MET A 117 14.49 -4.23 0.64
N PHE A 118 13.29 -3.84 0.22
CA PHE A 118 12.29 -4.75 -0.32
C PHE A 118 12.19 -4.73 -1.85
N PHE A 119 13.13 -4.09 -2.56
CA PHE A 119 13.13 -3.99 -4.02
C PHE A 119 11.82 -3.37 -4.56
N ILE A 120 11.40 -2.27 -3.94
CA ILE A 120 10.23 -1.48 -4.34
C ILE A 120 10.73 -0.09 -4.72
N GLU A 121 10.56 0.27 -6.00
CA GLU A 121 10.92 1.61 -6.50
C GLU A 121 10.03 2.67 -5.83
N ALA A 122 10.65 3.62 -5.13
CA ALA A 122 9.95 4.68 -4.40
C ALA A 122 10.03 6.03 -5.13
N LYS A 123 8.91 6.77 -5.11
CA LYS A 123 8.79 8.14 -5.60
C LYS A 123 8.26 9.04 -4.51
N ILE A 124 8.73 10.28 -4.44
CA ILE A 124 8.30 11.24 -3.42
C ILE A 124 7.26 12.17 -4.03
N LEU A 125 6.06 12.17 -3.46
CA LEU A 125 4.99 13.09 -3.82
C LEU A 125 4.99 14.26 -2.84
N ILE A 126 5.37 15.44 -3.29
CA ILE A 126 5.46 16.63 -2.44
C ILE A 126 4.14 17.39 -2.58
N ASN A 127 3.22 17.17 -1.65
CA ASN A 127 1.89 17.78 -1.70
C ASN A 127 1.87 19.15 -0.99
N LYS A 128 0.79 19.91 -1.23
CA LYS A 128 0.54 21.25 -0.69
C LYS A 128 1.62 22.26 -1.08
N THR A 129 2.09 22.18 -2.33
CA THR A 129 3.12 23.07 -2.86
C THR A 129 2.68 24.53 -2.91
N ASP A 130 1.37 24.79 -2.87
CA ASP A 130 0.77 26.12 -2.72
C ASP A 130 1.21 26.85 -1.43
N LEU A 131 1.65 26.12 -0.41
CA LEU A 131 2.11 26.68 0.87
C LEU A 131 3.63 26.89 0.93
N VAL A 132 4.38 26.33 -0.02
CA VAL A 132 5.84 26.22 0.05
C VAL A 132 6.47 27.26 -0.85
N ASP A 133 7.54 27.90 -0.37
CA ASP A 133 8.31 28.80 -1.23
C ASP A 133 9.03 28.02 -2.34
N LYS A 134 9.23 28.64 -3.50
CA LYS A 134 9.84 27.97 -4.65
C LYS A 134 11.28 27.52 -4.37
N ASP A 135 12.06 28.30 -3.65
CA ASP A 135 13.46 27.96 -3.36
C ASP A 135 13.54 26.84 -2.32
N GLU A 136 12.65 26.85 -1.34
CA GLU A 136 12.46 25.77 -0.36
C GLU A 136 12.10 24.45 -1.05
N LEU A 137 11.13 24.49 -1.97
CA LEU A 137 10.70 23.33 -2.74
C LEU A 137 11.82 22.78 -3.63
N ASN A 138 12.51 23.64 -4.38
CA ASN A 138 13.61 23.24 -5.26
C ASN A 138 14.77 22.62 -4.48
N SER A 139 15.12 23.21 -3.33
CA SER A 139 16.18 22.67 -2.47
C SER A 139 15.86 21.27 -1.97
N PHE A 140 14.61 21.01 -1.60
CA PHE A 140 14.16 19.69 -1.18
C PHE A 140 14.24 18.68 -2.34
N ILE A 141 13.74 19.06 -3.52
CA ILE A 141 13.77 18.22 -4.73
C ILE A 141 15.22 17.85 -5.08
N GLU A 142 16.12 18.83 -5.11
CA GLU A 142 17.52 18.62 -5.49
C GLU A 142 18.22 17.59 -4.58
N ILE A 143 17.93 17.59 -3.27
CA ILE A 143 18.52 16.64 -2.33
C ILE A 143 18.14 15.20 -2.70
N TYR A 144 16.85 14.95 -2.93
CA TYR A 144 16.35 13.60 -3.15
C TYR A 144 16.54 13.10 -4.59
N GLU A 145 16.50 14.01 -5.59
CA GLU A 145 16.85 13.67 -6.97
C GLU A 145 18.34 13.30 -7.10
N LYS A 146 19.24 14.01 -6.41
CA LYS A 146 20.66 13.62 -6.33
C LYS A 146 20.86 12.25 -5.66
N ALA A 147 19.96 11.87 -4.77
CA ALA A 147 19.94 10.55 -4.14
C ALA A 147 19.29 9.46 -5.03
N GLY A 148 18.76 9.82 -6.21
CA GLY A 148 18.20 8.91 -7.19
C GLY A 148 16.68 8.72 -7.11
N TYR A 149 15.96 9.53 -6.33
CA TYR A 149 14.51 9.43 -6.19
C TYR A 149 13.79 10.48 -7.05
N GLU A 150 12.77 10.05 -7.79
CA GLU A 150 11.87 10.97 -8.50
C GLU A 150 11.03 11.76 -7.49
N CYS A 151 11.05 13.08 -7.61
CA CYS A 151 10.25 14.00 -6.82
C CYS A 151 9.15 14.62 -7.69
N ILE A 152 7.89 14.51 -7.26
CA ILE A 152 6.74 15.00 -8.00
C ILE A 152 6.02 16.07 -7.14
N PRO A 153 6.17 17.36 -7.48
CA PRO A 153 5.43 18.45 -6.84
C PRO A 153 3.94 18.37 -7.16
N MET A 154 3.09 18.51 -6.14
CA MET A 154 1.64 18.41 -6.28
C MET A 154 0.88 19.42 -5.41
N CYS A 155 -0.28 19.82 -5.92
CA CYS A 155 -1.31 20.49 -5.13
C CYS A 155 -2.66 19.83 -5.45
N VAL A 156 -3.11 18.93 -4.57
CA VAL A 156 -4.36 18.18 -4.77
C VAL A 156 -5.59 19.10 -4.94
N PRO A 157 -5.79 20.16 -4.14
CA PRO A 157 -6.91 21.09 -4.34
C PRO A 157 -6.92 21.78 -5.71
N GLU A 158 -5.74 22.07 -6.27
CA GLU A 158 -5.59 22.69 -7.60
C GLU A 158 -5.52 21.64 -8.73
N PHE A 159 -5.63 20.35 -8.39
CA PHE A 159 -5.45 19.22 -9.31
C PHE A 159 -4.06 19.18 -10.00
N HIS A 160 -3.09 19.93 -9.47
CA HIS A 160 -1.73 19.98 -10.00
C HIS A 160 -0.97 18.70 -9.65
N GLY A 161 -0.41 18.03 -10.65
CA GLY A 161 0.36 16.78 -10.52
C GLY A 161 -0.49 15.52 -10.26
N VAL A 162 -1.80 15.66 -9.99
CA VAL A 162 -2.68 14.52 -9.67
C VAL A 162 -2.81 13.55 -10.83
N GLU A 163 -3.09 14.06 -12.04
CA GLU A 163 -3.25 13.24 -13.23
C GLU A 163 -1.95 12.53 -13.64
N ASP A 164 -0.81 13.21 -13.48
CA ASP A 164 0.51 12.67 -13.81
C ASP A 164 0.85 11.44 -12.95
N VAL A 165 0.53 11.50 -11.65
CA VAL A 165 0.66 10.36 -10.73
C VAL A 165 -0.38 9.28 -11.04
N HIS A 166 -1.62 9.65 -11.35
CA HIS A 166 -2.66 8.71 -11.73
C HIS A 166 -2.21 7.85 -12.92
N GLN A 167 -1.72 8.46 -14.00
CA GLN A 167 -1.24 7.73 -15.17
C GLN A 167 -0.08 6.78 -14.84
N ARG A 168 0.82 7.16 -13.93
CA ARG A 168 1.90 6.27 -13.44
C ARG A 168 1.40 5.07 -12.65
N MET A 169 0.22 5.17 -12.01
CA MET A 169 -0.39 4.08 -11.25
C MET A 169 -1.09 3.04 -12.13
N LYS A 170 -1.43 3.36 -13.38
CA LYS A 170 -2.18 2.46 -14.26
C LYS A 170 -1.45 1.14 -14.47
N GLY A 171 -2.18 0.03 -14.32
CA GLY A 171 -1.66 -1.34 -14.47
C GLY A 171 -0.65 -1.77 -13.41
N LYS A 172 -0.43 -0.99 -12.36
CA LYS A 172 0.57 -1.25 -11.32
C LYS A 172 -0.04 -1.29 -9.93
N LEU A 173 0.37 -2.27 -9.13
CA LEU A 173 0.08 -2.30 -7.70
C LEU A 173 0.95 -1.27 -6.98
N SER A 174 0.34 -0.14 -6.64
CA SER A 174 1.02 1.02 -6.06
C SER A 174 0.73 1.15 -4.57
N LEU A 175 1.77 1.26 -3.74
CA LEU A 175 1.65 1.57 -2.31
C LEU A 175 1.64 3.08 -2.13
N ILE A 176 0.65 3.65 -1.42
CA ILE A 176 0.67 5.05 -1.00
C ILE A 176 0.93 5.11 0.51
N SER A 177 1.97 5.85 0.91
CA SER A 177 2.37 6.04 2.31
C SER A 177 2.56 7.53 2.63
N GLY A 178 2.60 7.87 3.92
CA GLY A 178 2.80 9.24 4.40
C GLY A 178 2.14 9.50 5.74
N ASN A 179 2.53 10.57 6.42
CA ASN A 179 1.98 10.93 7.74
C ASN A 179 0.48 11.30 7.66
N SER A 180 -0.18 11.36 8.82
CA SER A 180 -1.55 11.90 8.87
C SER A 180 -1.55 13.37 8.42
N GLY A 181 -2.59 13.79 7.69
CA GLY A 181 -2.74 15.19 7.24
C GLY A 181 -1.95 15.61 5.99
N VAL A 182 -1.08 14.75 5.43
CA VAL A 182 -0.29 15.08 4.21
C VAL A 182 -1.12 15.10 2.92
N GLY A 183 -2.35 14.57 2.94
CA GLY A 183 -3.30 14.62 1.80
C GLY A 183 -3.55 13.31 1.06
N LYS A 184 -3.12 12.15 1.58
CA LYS A 184 -3.31 10.83 0.93
C LYS A 184 -4.77 10.54 0.55
N SER A 185 -5.69 10.70 1.51
CA SER A 185 -7.10 10.43 1.28
C SER A 185 -7.70 11.40 0.25
N SER A 186 -7.29 12.68 0.30
CA SER A 186 -7.72 13.68 -0.68
C SER A 186 -7.23 13.33 -2.09
N PHE A 187 -6.00 12.85 -2.22
CA PHE A 187 -5.46 12.37 -3.50
C PHE A 187 -6.24 11.16 -4.02
N ILE A 188 -6.50 10.15 -3.18
CA ILE A 188 -7.27 8.97 -3.60
C ILE A 188 -8.70 9.36 -4.04
N GLN A 189 -9.35 10.26 -3.31
CA GLN A 189 -10.67 10.78 -3.66
C GLN A 189 -10.64 11.56 -4.98
N ALA A 190 -9.56 12.30 -5.25
CA ALA A 190 -9.41 13.06 -6.49
C ALA A 190 -9.23 12.15 -7.71
N ILE A 191 -8.49 11.05 -7.59
CA ILE A 191 -8.29 10.09 -8.70
C ILE A 191 -9.48 9.14 -8.91
N ASN A 192 -10.26 8.85 -7.86
CA ASN A 192 -11.44 8.01 -7.97
C ASN A 192 -12.52 8.48 -6.97
N PRO A 193 -13.46 9.32 -7.42
CA PRO A 193 -14.53 9.83 -6.56
C PRO A 193 -15.52 8.77 -6.07
N GLU A 194 -15.64 7.65 -6.79
CA GLU A 194 -16.55 6.54 -6.43
C GLU A 194 -15.99 5.66 -5.30
N LEU A 195 -14.68 5.73 -5.04
CA LEU A 195 -14.07 5.15 -3.85
C LEU A 195 -14.55 5.95 -2.64
N ASN A 196 -15.74 5.59 -2.14
CA ASN A 196 -16.37 6.14 -0.94
C ASN A 196 -15.63 5.63 0.31
N LEU A 197 -14.31 5.86 0.35
CA LEU A 197 -13.46 5.59 1.48
C LEU A 197 -14.00 6.46 2.61
N LYS A 198 -14.61 5.86 3.62
CA LYS A 198 -14.92 6.58 4.85
C LYS A 198 -13.61 7.15 5.36
N ILE A 199 -13.45 8.47 5.19
CA ILE A 199 -12.23 9.25 5.43
C ILE A 199 -11.66 8.97 6.84
N SER A 200 -12.51 8.55 7.78
CA SER A 200 -12.18 8.13 9.14
C SER A 200 -11.34 6.83 9.25
N GLU A 201 -11.54 5.83 8.38
CA GLU A 201 -10.91 4.51 8.56
C GLU A 201 -9.40 4.50 8.26
N ILE A 202 -8.92 5.45 7.44
CA ILE A 202 -7.48 5.57 7.09
C ILE A 202 -6.74 6.43 8.13
N SER A 203 -7.38 7.47 8.69
CA SER A 203 -6.74 8.39 9.66
C SER A 203 -6.66 7.82 11.07
N ASP A 204 -7.71 7.14 11.53
CA ASP A 204 -7.76 6.53 12.87
C ASP A 204 -6.82 5.33 13.01
N TYR A 205 -6.45 4.75 11.86
CA TYR A 205 -5.49 3.66 11.76
C TYR A 205 -4.08 4.05 12.26
N HIS A 206 -3.72 5.33 12.11
CA HIS A 206 -2.41 5.86 12.51
C HIS A 206 -2.40 6.55 13.87
N GLN A 207 -3.56 6.94 14.41
CA GLN A 207 -3.63 7.75 15.64
C GLN A 207 -3.94 6.99 16.93
N SER A 208 -4.41 5.74 16.87
CA SER A 208 -4.69 5.01 18.11
C SER A 208 -3.57 4.00 18.40
N GLY A 209 -2.79 4.27 19.44
CA GLY A 209 -1.94 3.28 20.13
C GLY A 209 -2.73 2.11 20.76
N LYS A 210 -3.95 1.84 20.27
CA LYS A 210 -4.73 0.65 20.60
C LYS A 210 -4.28 -0.46 19.67
N HIS A 211 -3.99 -1.62 20.24
CA HIS A 211 -3.55 -2.83 19.56
C HIS A 211 -4.62 -3.44 18.63
N THR A 212 -5.08 -2.70 17.63
CA THR A 212 -5.92 -3.21 16.54
C THR A 212 -5.00 -3.57 15.38
N THR A 213 -5.10 -4.80 14.87
CA THR A 213 -4.22 -5.26 13.77
C THR A 213 -4.66 -4.60 12.47
N PRO A 214 -3.75 -4.02 11.65
CA PRO A 214 -4.14 -3.40 10.39
C PRO A 214 -4.64 -4.47 9.46
N PHE A 215 -5.87 -4.30 8.98
CA PHE A 215 -6.25 -4.97 7.75
C PHE A 215 -5.66 -4.17 6.60
N SER A 216 -4.95 -4.86 5.71
CA SER A 216 -4.45 -4.25 4.47
C SER A 216 -5.51 -4.45 3.39
N GLU A 217 -5.67 -3.47 2.51
CA GLU A 217 -6.66 -3.53 1.43
C GLU A 217 -6.10 -2.85 0.17
N ILE A 218 -6.32 -3.48 -0.99
CA ILE A 218 -6.09 -2.91 -2.32
C ILE A 218 -7.40 -2.35 -2.82
N PHE A 219 -7.33 -1.10 -3.27
CA PHE A 219 -8.42 -0.43 -3.96
C PHE A 219 -8.10 -0.36 -5.46
N GLU A 220 -9.12 -0.64 -6.26
CA GLU A 220 -9.06 -0.46 -7.69
C GLU A 220 -9.33 1.02 -7.99
N VAL A 221 -8.32 1.73 -8.48
CA VAL A 221 -8.36 3.18 -8.72
C VAL A 221 -8.83 3.53 -10.13
N THR A 222 -8.81 2.57 -11.06
CA THR A 222 -9.28 2.70 -12.45
C THR A 222 -10.07 1.46 -12.86
N LYS A 223 -11.17 1.62 -13.59
CA LYS A 223 -11.96 0.52 -14.19
C LYS A 223 -11.45 0.08 -15.58
N ASP A 224 -10.28 0.57 -16.01
CA ASP A 224 -9.68 0.28 -17.32
C ASP A 224 -9.15 -1.17 -17.39
#